data_AF-A0A6J5BWZ0-F1
#
_entry.id   AF-A0A6J5BWZ0-F1
#
_cell.length_a   1.000
_cell.length_b   1.000
_cell.length_c   1.000
_cell.angle_alpha   90.00
_cell.angle_beta   90.00
_cell.angle_gamma   90.00
#
_symmetry.space_group_name_H-M   'P 1'
#
loop_
_entity.id
_entity.type
_entity.pdbx_description
1 polymer ?
#
loop_
_entity_poly.entity_id
_entity_poly.type
_entity_poly.pdbx_seq_one_letter_code
_entity_poly.pdbx_strand_id
1 'polypeptide(L)'
;MSESTIDKGPIPLTADRWRSDEEPEFSRIRSAALADINRASRGIASIARILHNSIGDDIDGVTRSSIDNFTKQNLAGAVECISDFIYSLLEEEAATQSMIDGLHKATSATDGVKAESERHGS
;
A
#
# COMPACT_ATOMS: atom_id res chain seq x y z
N MET A 1 -33.11 -26.53 1.42
CA MET A 1 -31.83 -25.87 1.10
C MET A 1 -31.24 -25.43 2.42
N SER A 2 -30.26 -26.18 2.95
CA SER A 2 -29.64 -25.90 4.24
C SER A 2 -28.65 -24.76 4.08
N GLU A 3 -28.98 -23.61 4.67
CA GLU A 3 -28.12 -22.46 4.78
C GLU A 3 -26.93 -22.85 5.69
N SER A 4 -25.76 -23.08 5.07
CA SER A 4 -24.53 -23.33 5.82
C SER A 4 -24.11 -22.01 6.45
N THR A 5 -24.54 -21.77 7.70
CA THR A 5 -23.93 -20.78 8.57
C THR A 5 -22.46 -21.14 8.74
N ILE A 6 -21.60 -20.46 7.97
CA ILE A 6 -20.16 -20.48 8.19
C ILE A 6 -19.93 -19.82 9.54
N ASP A 7 -19.68 -20.64 10.55
CA ASP A 7 -19.22 -20.25 11.87
C ASP A 7 -17.84 -19.57 11.70
N LYS A 8 -17.85 -18.26 11.46
CA LYS A 8 -16.64 -17.44 11.52
C LYS A 8 -16.41 -17.16 13.00
N GLY A 9 -15.58 -18.01 13.62
CA GLY A 9 -15.07 -17.79 14.97
C GLY A 9 -14.55 -16.36 15.16
N PRO A 10 -14.40 -15.89 16.41
CA PRO A 10 -14.09 -14.49 16.70
C PRO A 10 -12.85 -14.04 15.94
N ILE A 11 -13.03 -13.06 15.06
CA ILE A 11 -11.95 -12.45 14.29
C ILE A 11 -10.93 -11.93 15.31
N PRO A 12 -9.67 -12.40 15.29
CA PRO A 12 -8.65 -11.92 16.22
C PRO A 12 -8.60 -10.39 16.14
N LEU A 13 -8.53 -9.70 17.28
CA LEU A 13 -8.45 -8.23 17.33
C LEU A 13 -7.18 -7.68 16.63
N THR A 14 -6.25 -8.56 16.28
CA THR A 14 -5.02 -8.29 15.53
C THR A 14 -5.16 -8.53 14.03
N ALA A 15 -6.30 -9.06 13.57
CA ALA A 15 -6.54 -9.27 12.14
C ALA A 15 -6.89 -7.94 11.49
N ASP A 16 -5.99 -7.46 10.62
CA ASP A 16 -6.27 -6.33 9.77
C ASP A 16 -7.33 -6.73 8.74
N ARG A 17 -8.56 -6.24 8.93
CA ARG A 17 -9.70 -6.52 8.04
C ARG A 17 -9.50 -6.06 6.60
N TRP A 18 -8.50 -5.21 6.35
CA TRP A 18 -8.18 -4.71 5.02
C TRP A 18 -7.05 -5.47 4.33
N ARG A 19 -6.52 -6.50 4.98
CA ARG A 19 -5.45 -7.33 4.47
C ARG A 19 -5.97 -8.70 4.05
N SER A 20 -5.46 -9.22 2.94
CA SER A 20 -5.76 -10.59 2.50
C SER A 20 -5.06 -11.59 3.41
N ASP A 21 -5.72 -12.71 3.73
CA ASP A 21 -5.15 -13.77 4.56
C ASP A 21 -3.86 -14.39 3.95
N GLU A 22 -3.68 -14.25 2.64
CA GLU A 22 -2.51 -14.77 1.92
C GLU A 22 -1.34 -13.76 1.81
N GLU A 23 -1.54 -12.50 2.21
CA GLU A 23 -0.49 -11.50 2.12
C GLU A 23 0.52 -11.64 3.28
N PRO A 24 1.83 -11.47 3.04
CA PRO A 24 2.84 -11.52 4.11
C PRO A 24 2.64 -10.40 5.13
N GLU A 25 2.96 -10.68 6.41
CA GLU A 25 2.77 -9.71 7.52
C GLU A 25 3.72 -8.53 7.46
N PHE A 26 4.90 -8.80 6.93
CA PHE A 26 5.93 -7.80 6.76
C PHE A 26 6.40 -7.86 5.32
N SER A 27 6.26 -6.74 4.62
CA SER A 27 6.89 -6.54 3.33
C SER A 27 8.15 -5.70 3.50
N ARG A 28 9.15 -5.97 2.67
CA ARG A 28 10.35 -5.15 2.58
C ARG A 28 10.16 -4.20 1.42
N ILE A 29 10.37 -2.91 1.70
CA ILE A 29 10.34 -1.86 0.71
C ILE A 29 11.70 -1.16 0.69
N ARG A 30 12.16 -0.76 -0.50
CA ARG A 30 13.36 0.05 -0.63
C ARG A 30 13.17 1.38 0.10
N SER A 31 14.22 1.88 0.74
CA SER A 31 14.17 3.16 1.47
C SER A 31 13.82 4.35 0.59
N ALA A 32 14.17 4.29 -0.71
CA ALA A 32 13.79 5.30 -1.69
C ALA A 32 12.26 5.32 -1.90
N ALA A 33 11.64 4.16 -2.15
CA ALA A 33 10.19 4.04 -2.28
C ALA A 33 9.46 4.49 -1.01
N LEU A 34 9.99 4.16 0.18
CA LEU A 34 9.45 4.67 1.44
C LEU A 34 9.52 6.21 1.54
N ALA A 35 10.58 6.84 1.04
CA ALA A 35 10.70 8.30 1.01
C ALA A 35 9.65 8.92 0.08
N ASP A 36 9.43 8.31 -1.09
CA ASP A 36 8.42 8.75 -2.05
C ASP A 36 7.00 8.61 -1.52
N ILE A 37 6.69 7.47 -0.88
CA ILE A 37 5.40 7.25 -0.18
C ILE A 37 5.19 8.31 0.89
N ASN A 38 6.19 8.55 1.74
CA ASN A 38 6.09 9.59 2.79
C ASN A 38 5.84 10.98 2.21
N ARG A 39 6.49 11.32 1.10
CA ARG A 39 6.28 12.60 0.42
C ARG A 39 4.87 12.70 -0.16
N ALA A 40 4.41 11.64 -0.80
CA ALA A 40 3.05 11.54 -1.36
C ALA A 40 1.98 11.67 -0.26
N SER A 41 2.13 10.96 0.87
CA SER A 41 1.21 11.04 2.01
C SER A 41 1.13 12.45 2.60
N ARG A 42 2.26 13.17 2.69
CA ARG A 42 2.27 14.58 3.12
C ARG A 42 1.59 15.49 2.12
N GLY A 43 1.71 15.21 0.82
CA GLY A 43 0.97 15.88 -0.25
C GLY A 43 -0.53 15.73 -0.07
N ILE A 44 -1.01 14.50 0.09
CA ILE A 44 -2.43 14.19 0.36
C ILE A 44 -2.92 14.94 1.61
N ALA A 45 -2.17 14.88 2.72
CA ALA A 45 -2.56 15.58 3.95
C ALA A 45 -2.67 17.10 3.78
N SER A 46 -1.82 17.69 2.93
CA SER A 46 -1.86 19.13 2.63
C SER A 46 -3.08 19.49 1.79
N ILE A 47 -3.38 18.70 0.76
CA ILE A 47 -4.57 18.89 -0.07
C ILE A 47 -5.85 18.71 0.74
N ALA A 48 -5.90 17.65 1.57
CA ALA A 48 -7.03 17.38 2.45
C ALA A 48 -7.30 18.54 3.41
N ARG A 49 -6.26 19.19 3.95
CA ARG A 49 -6.41 20.39 4.78
C ARG A 49 -7.00 21.57 4.02
N ILE A 50 -6.54 21.82 2.78
CA ILE A 50 -7.08 22.88 1.93
C ILE A 50 -8.56 22.64 1.68
N LEU A 51 -8.92 21.42 1.26
CA LEU A 51 -10.31 21.02 1.03
C LEU A 51 -11.15 21.18 2.29
N HIS A 52 -10.68 20.65 3.44
CA HIS A 52 -11.38 20.71 4.71
C HIS A 52 -11.67 22.15 5.14
N ASN A 53 -10.68 23.04 5.03
CA ASN A 53 -10.84 24.45 5.36
C ASN A 53 -11.86 25.17 4.46
N SER A 54 -12.13 24.64 3.26
CA SER A 54 -13.03 25.24 2.27
C SER A 54 -14.48 24.72 2.33
N ILE A 55 -14.80 23.78 3.22
CA ILE A 55 -16.14 23.15 3.31
C ILE A 55 -17.21 24.15 3.76
N GLY A 56 -16.84 25.19 4.51
CA GLY A 56 -17.79 26.16 5.09
C GLY A 56 -17.98 27.46 4.31
N ASP A 57 -17.14 27.76 3.32
CA ASP A 57 -16.99 29.13 2.84
C ASP A 57 -18.21 29.72 2.12
N ASP A 58 -19.15 28.87 1.66
CA ASP A 58 -20.32 29.25 0.85
C ASP A 58 -21.66 29.09 1.59
N ILE A 59 -21.65 28.67 2.86
CA ILE A 59 -22.89 28.34 3.59
C ILE A 59 -23.70 29.60 3.93
N ASP A 60 -23.02 30.73 4.17
CA ASP A 60 -23.66 31.92 4.73
C ASP A 60 -23.96 32.98 3.67
N GLY A 61 -23.50 32.80 2.41
CA GLY A 61 -23.69 33.74 1.30
C GLY A 61 -23.02 35.11 1.47
N VAL A 62 -22.38 35.36 2.61
CA VAL A 62 -21.72 36.63 2.98
C VAL A 62 -20.22 36.59 2.67
N THR A 63 -19.59 35.42 2.76
CA THR A 63 -18.19 35.19 2.38
C THR A 63 -18.09 34.62 0.98
N ARG A 64 -17.17 35.17 0.18
CA ARG A 64 -16.79 34.56 -1.10
C ARG A 64 -15.96 33.31 -0.81
N SER A 65 -16.30 32.17 -1.41
CA SER A 65 -15.52 30.92 -1.31
C SER A 65 -14.02 31.17 -1.39
N SER A 66 -13.22 30.59 -0.49
CA SER A 66 -11.75 30.72 -0.56
C SER A 66 -11.18 30.07 -1.81
N ILE A 67 -11.86 29.03 -2.32
CA ILE A 67 -11.58 28.33 -3.57
C ILE A 67 -12.90 27.93 -4.25
N ASP A 68 -12.97 28.04 -5.57
CA ASP A 68 -14.18 27.68 -6.32
C ASP A 68 -14.39 26.15 -6.40
N ASN A 69 -15.61 25.73 -6.75
CA ASN A 69 -15.96 24.31 -6.79
C ASN A 69 -15.16 23.50 -7.83
N PHE A 70 -14.76 24.10 -8.95
CA PHE A 70 -13.94 23.43 -9.95
C PHE A 70 -12.53 23.17 -9.40
N THR A 71 -11.95 24.14 -8.68
CA THR A 71 -10.70 23.95 -7.94
C THR A 71 -10.83 22.86 -6.87
N LYS A 72 -11.93 22.82 -6.09
CA LYS A 72 -12.19 21.75 -5.11
C LYS A 72 -12.21 20.36 -5.76
N GLN A 73 -12.88 20.22 -6.91
CA GLN A 73 -12.92 18.96 -7.67
C GLN A 73 -11.54 18.55 -8.19
N ASN A 74 -10.75 19.48 -8.74
CA ASN A 74 -9.40 19.17 -9.20
C ASN A 74 -8.48 18.74 -8.05
N LEU A 75 -8.61 19.36 -6.88
CA LEU A 75 -7.86 18.96 -5.69
C LEU A 75 -8.26 17.57 -5.19
N ALA A 76 -9.55 17.22 -5.24
CA ALA A 76 -10.01 15.87 -4.92
C ALA A 76 -9.44 14.84 -5.92
N GLY A 77 -9.49 15.12 -7.22
CA GLY A 77 -8.87 14.26 -8.24
C GLY A 77 -7.36 14.13 -8.07
N ALA A 78 -6.66 15.19 -7.63
CA ALA A 78 -5.24 15.10 -7.31
C ALA A 78 -4.96 14.13 -6.15
N VAL A 79 -5.84 14.04 -5.14
CA VAL A 79 -5.72 13.05 -4.06
C VAL A 79 -5.86 11.62 -4.60
N GLU A 80 -6.81 11.40 -5.51
CA GLU A 80 -6.99 10.10 -6.18
C GLU A 80 -5.72 9.72 -6.94
N CYS A 81 -5.19 10.59 -7.81
CA CYS A 81 -3.97 10.32 -8.56
C CYS A 81 -2.75 10.04 -7.68
N ILE A 82 -2.59 10.76 -6.56
CA ILE A 82 -1.46 10.53 -5.63
C ILE A 82 -1.66 9.19 -4.89
N SER A 83 -2.90 8.81 -4.58
CA SER A 83 -3.20 7.53 -3.94
C SER A 83 -2.90 6.37 -4.88
N ASP A 84 -3.29 6.49 -6.15
CA ASP A 84 -2.95 5.51 -7.19
C ASP A 84 -1.44 5.37 -7.36
N PHE A 85 -0.72 6.50 -7.35
CA PHE A 85 0.75 6.50 -7.41
C PHE A 85 1.38 5.73 -6.23
N ILE A 86 0.90 5.95 -5.00
CA ILE A 86 1.37 5.20 -3.83
C ILE A 86 1.11 3.70 -4.02
N TYR A 87 -0.08 3.34 -4.50
CA TYR A 87 -0.46 1.96 -4.72
C TYR A 87 0.44 1.29 -5.78
N SER A 88 0.68 1.94 -6.92
CA SER A 88 1.59 1.43 -7.96
C SER A 88 3.02 1.24 -7.44
N LEU A 89 3.53 2.13 -6.58
CA LEU A 89 4.84 1.95 -5.95
C LEU A 89 4.88 0.69 -5.08
N LEU A 90 3.83 0.45 -4.29
CA LEU A 90 3.76 -0.73 -3.43
C LEU A 90 3.70 -2.03 -4.23
N GLU A 91 2.96 -2.05 -5.34
CA GLU A 91 2.92 -3.20 -6.26
C GLU A 91 4.30 -3.48 -6.89
N GLU A 92 5.02 -2.44 -7.31
CA GLU A 92 6.38 -2.58 -7.87
C GLU A 92 7.35 -3.15 -6.82
N GLU A 93 7.31 -2.65 -5.59
CA GLU A 93 8.14 -3.16 -4.50
C GLU A 93 7.80 -4.61 -4.16
N ALA A 94 6.51 -4.99 -4.12
CA ALA A 94 6.08 -6.35 -3.88
C ALA A 94 6.58 -7.32 -4.96
N ALA A 95 6.47 -6.94 -6.24
CA ALA A 95 6.98 -7.72 -7.36
C ALA A 95 8.52 -7.88 -7.29
N THR A 96 9.22 -6.78 -6.97
CA THR A 96 10.68 -6.79 -6.81
C THR A 96 11.11 -7.72 -5.67
N GLN A 97 10.42 -7.67 -4.54
CA GLN A 97 10.72 -8.51 -3.39
C GLN A 97 10.51 -10.01 -3.71
N SER A 98 9.43 -10.35 -4.41
CA SER A 98 9.17 -11.72 -4.87
C SER A 98 10.32 -12.25 -5.76
N MET A 99 10.82 -11.41 -6.67
CA MET A 99 11.96 -11.77 -7.52
C MET A 99 13.24 -12.02 -6.70
N ILE A 100 13.53 -11.16 -5.72
CA ILE A 100 14.70 -11.31 -4.84
C ILE A 100 14.62 -12.60 -4.03
N ASP A 101 13.45 -12.92 -3.47
CA ASP A 101 13.26 -14.14 -2.70
C ASP A 101 13.39 -15.40 -3.56
N GLY A 102 12.91 -15.34 -4.81
CA GLY A 102 13.14 -16.39 -5.81
C GLY A 102 14.62 -16.63 -6.11
N LEU A 103 15.39 -15.55 -6.26
CA LEU A 103 16.84 -15.62 -6.49
C LEU A 103 17.58 -16.22 -5.28
N HIS A 104 17.27 -15.75 -4.07
CA HIS A 104 17.87 -16.31 -2.85
C HIS A 104 17.60 -17.81 -2.70
N LYS A 105 16.38 -18.24 -3.02
CA LYS A 105 16.03 -19.66 -3.01
C LYS A 105 16.84 -20.45 -4.04
N ALA A 106 16.97 -19.94 -5.26
CA ALA A 106 17.76 -20.59 -6.32
C ALA A 106 19.25 -20.71 -5.93
N THR A 107 19.85 -19.63 -5.41
CA THR A 107 21.25 -19.64 -4.94
C THR A 107 21.47 -20.68 -3.82
N SER A 108 20.59 -20.69 -2.82
CA SER A 108 20.69 -21.68 -1.72
C SER A 108 20.58 -23.13 -2.20
N ALA A 109 19.75 -23.40 -3.21
CA ALA A 109 19.62 -24.72 -3.80
C ALA A 109 20.90 -25.13 -4.55
N THR A 110 21.52 -24.22 -5.30
CA THR A 110 22.77 -24.49 -6.01
C THR A 110 23.95 -24.74 -5.06
N ASP A 111 24.04 -24.01 -3.94
CA ASP A 111 25.07 -24.23 -2.92
C ASP A 111 24.89 -25.59 -2.22
N GLY A 112 23.65 -25.99 -1.95
CA GLY A 112 23.32 -27.30 -1.40
C GLY A 112 23.75 -28.46 -2.30
N VAL A 113 23.45 -28.37 -3.60
CA VAL A 113 23.85 -29.40 -4.59
C VAL A 113 25.38 -29.52 -4.67
N LYS A 114 26.11 -28.40 -4.63
CA LYS A 114 27.57 -28.42 -4.64
C LYS A 114 28.15 -29.07 -3.39
N ALA A 115 27.61 -28.76 -2.22
CA ALA A 115 28.05 -29.33 -0.94
C ALA A 115 27.71 -30.83 -0.78
N GLU A 116 26.73 -31.34 -1.53
CA GLU A 116 26.36 -32.76 -1.55
C GLU A 116 27.22 -33.55 -2.54
N SER A 117 27.53 -32.95 -3.70
CA SER A 117 28.49 -33.49 -4.67
C SER A 117 29.91 -33.64 -4.09
N GLU A 118 30.37 -32.70 -3.27
CA GLU A 118 31.69 -32.76 -2.62
C GLU A 118 31.75 -33.86 -1.54
N ARG A 119 30.61 -34.27 -0.96
CA ARG A 119 30.54 -35.34 0.05
C ARG A 119 30.54 -36.76 -0.52
N HIS A 120 30.10 -36.94 -1.76
CA HIS A 120 30.02 -38.26 -2.41
C HIS A 120 31.22 -38.56 -3.33
N GLY A 121 32.17 -37.61 -3.46
CA GLY A 121 33.36 -37.73 -4.29
C GLY A 121 34.66 -38.08 -3.56
N SER A 122 34.62 -38.54 -2.30
CA SER A 122 35.78 -39.01 -1.52
C SER A 122 35.74 -40.51 -1.26
#